data_AF-A0A3L9YBB1-F1
#
_entry.id   AF-A0A3L9YBB1-F1
#
_cell.length_a   1.000
_cell.length_b   1.000
_cell.length_c   1.000
_cell.angle_alpha   90.00
_cell.angle_beta   90.00
_cell.angle_gamma   90.00
#
_symmetry.space_group_name_H-M   'P 1'
#
loop_
_entity.id
_entity.type
_entity.pdbx_description
1 polymer ?
#
loop_
_entity_poly.entity_id
_entity_poly.type
_entity_poly.pdbx_seq_one_letter_code
_entity_poly.pdbx_strand_id
1 'polypeptide(L)' 'MHYYDGNFGGMHLIWWIIWIALIAWIFFIPADIPYQKSKKENPLDILKRRFAKGEITKEDYEKSKKILNADSPKNLNT' A
#
# COMPACT_ATOMS: atom_id res chain seq x y z
N MET A 1 56.66 -6.62 3.96
CA MET A 1 56.71 -5.82 2.72
C MET A 1 55.39 -5.10 2.59
N HIS A 2 55.46 -3.79 2.43
CA HIS A 2 54.34 -2.87 2.62
C HIS A 2 53.52 -2.67 1.30
N TYR A 3 52.23 -2.99 1.38
CA TYR A 3 51.03 -2.30 0.83
C TYR A 3 50.79 -2.00 -0.68
N TYR A 4 49.47 -1.96 -0.96
CA TYR A 4 48.75 -1.13 -1.94
C TYR A 4 48.80 -1.52 -3.42
N ASP A 5 48.01 -2.54 -3.80
CA ASP A 5 47.55 -2.71 -5.19
C ASP A 5 46.03 -2.98 -5.29
N GLY A 6 45.26 -2.49 -4.31
CA GLY A 6 43.81 -2.74 -4.19
C GLY A 6 42.89 -1.59 -4.61
N ASN A 7 43.44 -0.52 -5.20
CA ASN A 7 42.69 0.74 -5.31
C ASN A 7 41.66 0.78 -6.46
N PHE A 8 41.70 -0.12 -7.44
CA PHE A 8 40.71 -0.13 -8.51
C PHE A 8 39.47 -1.01 -8.22
N GLY A 9 39.61 -2.05 -7.38
CA GLY A 9 38.48 -2.93 -7.01
C GLY A 9 37.71 -2.45 -5.78
N GLY A 10 38.39 -1.85 -4.80
CA GLY A 10 37.77 -1.40 -3.55
C GLY A 10 36.78 -0.25 -3.72
N MET A 11 37.10 0.73 -4.57
CA MET A 11 36.21 1.88 -4.82
C MET A 11 34.88 1.47 -5.49
N HIS A 12 34.89 0.48 -6.38
CA HIS A 12 33.66 -0.02 -7.01
C HIS A 12 32.82 -0.88 -6.05
N LEU A 13 33.46 -1.69 -5.21
CA LEU A 13 32.77 -2.48 -4.18
C LEU A 13 32.05 -1.59 -3.17
N ILE A 14 32.69 -0.50 -2.72
CA ILE A 14 32.09 0.47 -1.81
C ILE A 14 30.84 1.10 -2.43
N TRP A 15 30.89 1.43 -3.71
CA TRP A 15 29.73 1.95 -4.44
C TRP A 15 28.56 0.96 -4.49
N TRP A 16 28.83 -0.33 -4.76
CA TRP A 16 27.83 -1.38 -4.73
C TRP A 16 27.22 -1.60 -3.34
N ILE A 17 28.03 -1.54 -2.28
CA ILE A 17 27.56 -1.67 -0.90
C ILE A 17 26.58 -0.54 -0.55
N ILE A 18 26.87 0.70 -0.97
CA ILE A 18 25.98 1.85 -0.74
C ILE A 18 24.63 1.64 -1.45
N TRP A 19 24.63 1.15 -2.70
CA TRP A 19 23.41 0.84 -3.43
C TRP A 19 22.57 -0.26 -2.76
N ILE A 20 23.21 -1.35 -2.34
CA ILE A 20 22.55 -2.44 -1.62
C ILE A 20 21.93 -1.93 -0.31
N ALA A 21 22.67 -1.10 0.44
CA ALA A 21 22.18 -0.53 1.68
C ALA A 21 20.97 0.39 1.47
N LEU A 22 20.94 1.18 0.39
CA LEU A 22 19.81 2.05 0.04
C LEU A 22 18.56 1.23 -0.31
N ILE A 23 18.72 0.14 -1.07
CA ILE A 23 17.60 -0.77 -1.39
C ILE A 23 17.14 -1.50 -0.11
N ALA A 24 18.04 -1.99 0.72
CA ALA A 24 17.66 -2.60 1.98
C ALA A 24 16.91 -1.60 2.87
N TRP A 25 17.35 -0.35 2.93
CA TRP A 25 16.68 0.74 3.63
C TRP A 25 15.27 0.99 3.07
N ILE A 26 15.08 1.01 1.75
CA ILE A 26 13.76 1.27 1.15
C ILE A 26 12.77 0.13 1.42
N PHE A 27 13.26 -1.10 1.55
CA PHE A 27 12.46 -2.26 1.96
C PHE A 27 12.19 -2.31 3.47
N PHE A 28 13.12 -1.81 4.29
CA PHE A 28 12.97 -1.76 5.75
C PHE A 28 12.16 -0.58 6.24
N ILE A 29 12.02 0.48 5.46
CA ILE A 29 10.96 1.45 5.70
C ILE A 29 9.66 0.63 5.63
N PRO A 30 8.85 0.55 6.70
CA PRO A 30 7.47 0.13 6.57
C PRO A 30 6.84 1.24 5.74
N ALA A 31 6.96 1.09 4.42
CA ALA A 31 6.16 1.83 3.50
C ALA A 31 4.76 1.35 3.87
N ASP A 32 4.11 2.14 4.74
CA ASP A 32 2.70 2.39 4.65
C ASP A 32 2.52 2.73 3.18
N ILE A 33 2.29 1.69 2.39
CA ILE A 33 1.89 1.76 1.02
C ILE A 33 0.37 1.82 1.17
N PRO A 34 -0.24 3.01 1.35
CA PRO A 34 -1.68 3.14 1.19
C PRO A 34 -2.07 2.87 -0.27
N TYR A 35 -1.10 2.61 -1.16
CA TYR A 35 -1.33 2.24 -2.54
C TYR A 35 -2.08 0.92 -2.70
N GLN A 36 -2.18 0.09 -1.66
CA GLN A 36 -3.10 -1.06 -1.64
C GLN A 36 -4.56 -0.71 -1.32
N LYS A 37 -4.96 0.57 -1.22
CA LYS A 37 -6.38 0.96 -1.31
C LYS A 37 -6.92 1.04 -2.75
N SER A 38 -6.12 0.72 -3.76
CA SER A 38 -6.54 0.80 -5.16
C SER A 38 -7.15 -0.48 -5.74
N LYS A 39 -7.26 -1.60 -5.00
CA LYS A 39 -7.71 -2.87 -5.61
C LYS A 39 -9.20 -3.18 -5.56
N LYS A 40 -10.03 -2.28 -5.03
CA LYS A 40 -11.50 -2.22 -5.17
C LYS A 40 -11.92 -1.17 -4.17
N GLU A 41 -12.11 0.07 -4.60
CA GLU A 41 -12.91 0.99 -3.81
C GLU A 41 -14.33 0.40 -3.81
N ASN A 42 -14.60 -0.47 -2.83
CA ASN A 42 -15.90 -1.06 -2.66
C ASN A 42 -16.85 0.14 -2.48
N PRO A 43 -18.00 0.19 -3.16
CA PRO A 43 -19.00 1.23 -2.92
C PRO A 43 -19.27 1.49 -1.42
N LEU A 44 -19.09 0.47 -0.58
CA LEU A 44 -19.13 0.56 0.88
C LEU A 44 -18.04 1.46 1.50
N ASP A 45 -16.83 1.50 0.96
CA ASP A 45 -15.73 2.34 1.46
C ASP A 45 -15.93 3.82 1.11
N ILE A 46 -16.49 4.10 -0.07
CA ILE A 46 -16.93 5.45 -0.45
C ILE A 46 -18.04 5.93 0.50
N LEU A 47 -19.02 5.04 0.78
CA LEU A 47 -20.10 5.31 1.71
C LEU A 47 -19.60 5.57 3.14
N LYS A 48 -18.66 4.76 3.65
CA LYS A 48 -18.02 4.96 4.96
C LYS A 48 -17.28 6.28 5.05
N ARG A 49 -16.55 6.67 4.00
CA ARG A 49 -15.84 7.96 3.96
C ARG A 49 -16.79 9.14 4.06
N ARG A 50 -17.92 9.11 3.35
CA ARG A 50 -18.95 10.17 3.40
C ARG A 50 -19.67 10.21 4.76
N PHE A 51 -19.92 9.04 5.36
CA PHE A 51 -20.47 8.95 6.72
C PHE A 51 -19.52 9.55 7.75
N ALA A 52 -18.23 9.22 7.68
CA ALA A 52 -17.21 9.77 8.59
C ALA A 52 -17.04 11.30 8.44
N LYS A 53 -17.31 11.84 7.25
CA LYS A 53 -17.35 13.29 7.01
C LYS A 53 -18.63 13.96 7.51
N GLY A 54 -19.65 13.20 7.93
CA GLY A 54 -20.95 13.73 8.33
C GLY A 54 -21.82 14.20 7.16
N GLU A 55 -21.46 13.88 5.92
CA GLU A 55 -22.20 14.26 4.70
C GLU A 55 -23.46 13.42 4.50
N ILE A 56 -23.55 12.25 5.16
CA ILE A 56 -24.72 11.36 5.09
C ILE A 56 -25.19 10.97 6.49
N THR A 57 -26.49 10.81 6.64
CA THR A 57 -27.10 10.35 7.89
C THR A 57 -26.90 8.84 8.08
N LYS A 58 -27.04 8.36 9.32
CA LYS A 58 -26.96 6.93 9.64
C LYS A 58 -28.01 6.12 8.87
N GLU A 59 -29.18 6.70 8.64
CA GLU A 59 -30.30 6.07 7.93
C GLU A 59 -29.98 5.83 6.45
N ASP A 60 -29.40 6.84 5.79
CA ASP A 60 -28.97 6.74 4.38
C ASP A 60 -27.80 5.76 4.21
N TYR A 61 -26.90 5.71 5.20
CA TYR A 61 -25.82 4.73 5.25
C TYR A 61 -26.36 3.30 5.33
N GLU A 62 -27.33 3.03 6.20
CA GLU A 62 -27.89 1.69 6.36
C GLU A 62 -28.68 1.22 5.14
N LYS A 63 -29.47 2.10 4.51
CA LYS A 63 -30.19 1.78 3.27
C LYS A 63 -29.21 1.42 2.15
N SER A 64 -28.20 2.26 1.94
CA SER A 64 -27.20 2.06 0.88
C SER A 64 -26.37 0.79 1.11
N LYS A 65 -26.01 0.51 2.38
CA LYS A 65 -25.31 -0.74 2.75
C LYS A 65 -26.15 -1.98 2.44
N LYS A 66 -27.47 -1.95 2.68
CA LYS A 66 -28.35 -3.09 2.38
C LYS A 66 -28.46 -3.35 0.88
N ILE A 67 -28.63 -2.32 0.07
CA ILE A 67 -28.71 -2.42 -1.40
C ILE A 67 -27.39 -2.99 -1.96
N LEU A 68 -26.25 -2.46 -1.54
CA LEU A 68 -24.93 -2.91 -2.00
C LEU A 68 -24.57 -4.34 -1.55
N ASN A 69 -25.14 -4.84 -0.46
CA ASN A 69 -24.98 -6.24 -0.06
C ASN A 69 -25.95 -7.18 -0.80
N ALA A 70 -27.14 -6.69 -1.19
CA ALA A 70 -28.10 -7.47 -1.97
C ALA A 70 -27.67 -7.63 -3.44
N ASP A 71 -27.07 -6.60 -4.03
CA ASP A 71 -26.59 -6.58 -5.42
C ASP A 71 -25.16 -7.09 -5.60
N SER A 72 -24.52 -7.60 -4.53
CA SER A 72 -23.19 -8.19 -4.65
C SER A 72 -23.32 -9.51 -5.42
N PRO A 73 -22.67 -9.69 -6.59
CA PRO A 73 -22.84 -10.85 -7.49
C PRO A 73 -22.32 -12.18 -6.92
N LYS A 74 -22.13 -12.28 -5.60
CA LYS A 74 -21.67 -13.47 -4.88
C LYS A 74 -22.82 -14.33 -4.34
N ASN A 75 -24.07 -13.86 -4.43
CA ASN A 75 -25.26 -14.56 -3.93
C ASN A 75 -26.19 -15.12 -5.04
N LEU A 76 -25.79 -15.06 -6.32
CA LEU A 76 -26.61 -15.58 -7.43
C LEU A 76 -26.31 -17.05 -7.77
N ASN A 77 -25.48 -17.72 -6.97
CA ASN A 77 -25.00 -19.09 -7.21
C ASN A 77 -24.91 -19.91 -5.92
N THR A 78 -25.94 -19.83 -5.09
CA THR A 78 -26.29 -20.84 -4.07
C THR A 78 -27.76 -21.18 -4.26
#